data_AF-A0A1D1ZHL9-F1
#
_entry.id   AF-A0A1D1ZHL9-F1
#
_cell.length_a   1.000
_cell.length_b   1.000
_cell.length_c   1.000
_cell.angle_alpha   90.00
_cell.angle_beta   90.00
_cell.angle_gamma   90.00
#
_symmetry.space_group_name_H-M   'P 1'
#
loop_
_entity.id
_entity.type
_entity.pdbx_description
1 polymer ?
#
loop_
_entity_poly.entity_id
_entity_poly.type
_entity_poly.pdbx_seq_one_letter_code
_entity_poly.pdbx_strand_id
1 'polypeptide(L)'
;MPPQLILGLLLVLTVAAAAPIPASATCSNHNCQLLDPCASADDCASGLFCGNCPADGKDQPICVRGQVTLPTSIVKRLPFNKYTWLVTHNSFSIVNEPSFTGTQRITFYNQEDSVTNQLRNGVRGLMLDMYDFEGDVWLCHSFQGQCFNFTAFEPAINTLKEVETFLSANPSEIVTIIIEDYVHAPKGLTKLFTDAGLLKFWYPVLEMPTNGGDWPFVSDMIAKNHRLLVFTSVATKEADEGIAYQWRHMVENEPGDPGIVEGSCPNRKESPPLNSRSASLFFQNYFPTIPVENDACKEHSIGLAEMVVTCYKAAGNVMPNFLAVNYYMRSDGGGVFDVVDRMNGQTVCGCPTVAACQDGAPAGVCKTIGTFNRTPNAVGGSFSGYVQLSKSPFCILSNFLVTSLLCLLMILLSHPL
;
A
#
# COMPACT_ATOMS: atom_id res chain seq x y z
N MET A 1 46.41 -68.21 -26.61
CA MET A 1 47.20 -67.12 -25.97
C MET A 1 47.15 -65.93 -26.92
N PRO A 2 47.05 -64.69 -26.38
CA PRO A 2 46.48 -63.50 -27.05
C PRO A 2 47.42 -62.94 -28.14
N PRO A 3 47.21 -61.78 -28.80
CA PRO A 3 46.07 -60.85 -28.91
C PRO A 3 45.69 -60.57 -30.40
N GLN A 4 44.46 -60.11 -30.70
CA GLN A 4 44.13 -59.27 -31.87
C GLN A 4 42.62 -59.06 -31.91
N LEU A 5 42.17 -57.86 -31.59
CA LEU A 5 41.35 -57.03 -32.48
C LEU A 5 41.13 -55.68 -31.79
N ILE A 6 42.13 -54.81 -32.01
CA ILE A 6 41.90 -53.38 -32.15
C ILE A 6 40.92 -53.20 -33.32
N LEU A 7 40.09 -52.16 -33.25
CA LEU A 7 39.21 -51.62 -34.28
C LEU A 7 37.73 -52.04 -34.16
N GLY A 8 36.99 -51.33 -33.31
CA GLY A 8 35.52 -51.42 -33.30
C GLY A 8 34.78 -50.75 -32.15
N LEU A 9 35.43 -49.97 -31.28
CA LEU A 9 34.74 -49.35 -30.13
C LEU A 9 35.21 -47.91 -29.85
N LEU A 10 35.24 -47.06 -30.88
CA LEU A 10 35.53 -45.63 -30.72
C LEU A 10 34.67 -44.73 -31.60
N LEU A 11 33.48 -45.20 -32.01
CA LEU A 11 32.53 -44.37 -32.74
C LEU A 11 31.07 -44.77 -32.47
N VAL A 12 30.66 -44.72 -31.20
CA VAL A 12 29.24 -44.52 -30.88
C VAL A 12 29.13 -43.13 -30.25
N LEU A 13 29.17 -42.17 -31.17
CA LEU A 13 28.47 -40.90 -31.15
C LEU A 13 27.71 -40.59 -29.86
N THR A 14 28.28 -39.66 -29.12
CA THR A 14 27.59 -38.64 -28.35
C THR A 14 26.57 -37.92 -29.25
N VAL A 15 25.36 -38.47 -29.35
CA VAL A 15 24.17 -37.69 -29.67
C VAL A 15 23.29 -37.74 -28.43
N ALA A 16 23.65 -36.91 -27.46
CA ALA A 16 22.66 -36.38 -26.56
C ALA A 16 21.67 -35.62 -27.44
N ALA A 17 20.52 -36.25 -27.71
CA ALA A 17 19.37 -35.51 -28.22
C ALA A 17 18.95 -34.56 -27.09
N ALA A 18 19.57 -33.39 -27.05
CA ALA A 18 18.95 -32.21 -26.47
C ALA A 18 17.69 -31.97 -27.31
N ALA A 19 16.58 -32.58 -26.91
CA ALA A 19 15.29 -32.11 -27.35
C ALA A 19 15.27 -30.61 -27.06
N PRO A 20 14.95 -29.74 -28.02
CA PRO A 20 14.70 -28.36 -27.70
C PRO A 20 13.55 -28.39 -26.69
N ILE A 21 13.85 -28.06 -25.43
CA ILE A 21 12.84 -27.61 -24.49
C ILE A 21 12.10 -26.54 -25.29
N PRO A 22 10.76 -26.63 -25.47
CA PRO A 22 10.05 -25.56 -26.13
C PRO A 22 10.44 -24.30 -25.36
N ALA A 23 11.14 -23.39 -26.03
CA ALA A 23 11.29 -22.05 -25.52
C ALA A 23 9.85 -21.55 -25.46
N SER A 24 9.22 -21.68 -24.29
CA SER A 24 8.00 -20.96 -23.96
C SER A 24 8.27 -19.57 -24.47
N ALA A 25 7.51 -19.11 -25.48
CA ALA A 25 7.75 -17.83 -26.10
C ALA A 25 7.71 -16.80 -24.98
N THR A 26 8.89 -16.39 -24.50
CA THR A 26 9.02 -15.43 -23.42
C THR A 26 8.53 -14.15 -24.05
N CYS A 27 7.33 -13.74 -23.66
CA CYS A 27 6.88 -12.40 -23.85
C CYS A 27 8.00 -11.45 -23.39
N SER A 28 8.20 -10.37 -24.12
CA SER A 28 9.26 -9.39 -23.86
C SER A 28 8.84 -8.07 -24.51
N ASN A 29 9.53 -6.98 -24.16
CA ASN A 29 9.25 -5.63 -24.66
C ASN A 29 7.82 -5.16 -24.37
N HIS A 30 7.45 -5.14 -23.09
CA HIS A 30 6.18 -4.65 -22.56
C HIS A 30 4.93 -5.42 -23.02
N ASN A 31 5.08 -6.72 -23.32
CA ASN A 31 3.98 -7.55 -23.82
C ASN A 31 3.61 -8.71 -22.89
N CYS A 32 4.37 -8.96 -21.82
CA CYS A 32 4.00 -9.98 -20.84
C CYS A 32 2.76 -9.57 -20.07
N GLN A 33 1.78 -10.48 -20.04
CA GLN A 33 0.53 -10.31 -19.33
C GLN A 33 0.67 -10.75 -17.87
N LEU A 34 -0.37 -10.49 -17.07
CA LEU A 34 -0.42 -10.90 -15.68
C LEU A 34 -0.15 -12.42 -15.54
N LEU A 35 0.71 -12.78 -14.59
CA LEU A 35 1.21 -14.14 -14.32
C LEU A 35 2.16 -14.73 -15.38
N ASP A 36 2.42 -14.04 -16.48
CA ASP A 36 3.45 -14.49 -17.42
C ASP A 36 4.85 -14.38 -16.76
N PRO A 37 5.77 -15.31 -17.03
CA PRO A 37 7.15 -15.19 -16.58
C PRO A 37 7.82 -13.93 -17.13
N CYS A 38 8.66 -13.30 -16.33
CA CYS A 38 9.43 -12.12 -16.72
C CYS A 38 10.88 -12.23 -16.23
N ALA A 39 11.79 -11.53 -16.90
CA ALA A 39 13.20 -11.45 -16.47
C ALA A 39 13.57 -10.03 -16.02
N SER A 40 12.86 -9.03 -16.51
CA SER A 40 13.08 -7.62 -16.23
C SER A 40 11.76 -6.85 -16.13
N ALA A 41 11.81 -5.66 -15.52
CA ALA A 41 10.64 -4.78 -15.42
C ALA A 41 10.05 -4.41 -16.79
N ASP A 42 10.90 -4.32 -17.83
CA ASP A 42 10.49 -3.93 -19.18
C ASP A 42 9.79 -5.05 -19.96
N ASP A 43 9.71 -6.26 -19.43
CA ASP A 43 8.98 -7.36 -20.08
C ASP A 43 7.47 -7.21 -19.92
N CYS A 44 7.05 -6.68 -18.77
CA CYS A 44 5.65 -6.60 -18.36
C CYS A 44 4.87 -5.48 -19.05
N ALA A 45 3.61 -5.76 -19.38
CA ALA A 45 2.70 -4.79 -19.97
C ALA A 45 2.42 -3.62 -19.01
N SER A 46 1.91 -2.51 -19.56
CA SER A 46 1.59 -1.31 -18.77
C SER A 46 0.73 -1.62 -17.55
N GLY A 47 1.09 -1.05 -16.40
CA GLY A 47 0.42 -1.28 -15.11
C GLY A 47 0.81 -2.59 -14.41
N LEU A 48 1.74 -3.35 -14.98
CA LEU A 48 2.35 -4.54 -14.38
C LEU A 48 3.82 -4.29 -14.04
N PHE A 49 4.32 -5.06 -13.10
CA PHE A 49 5.71 -5.04 -12.63
C PHE A 49 6.24 -6.48 -12.56
N CYS A 50 7.54 -6.68 -12.78
CA CYS A 50 8.16 -7.99 -12.70
C CYS A 50 8.60 -8.29 -11.26
N GLY A 51 7.88 -9.18 -10.56
CA GLY A 51 8.11 -9.51 -9.16
C GLY A 51 8.01 -11.02 -8.90
N ASN A 52 8.43 -11.46 -7.72
CA ASN A 52 8.30 -12.86 -7.30
C ASN A 52 7.72 -12.97 -5.88
N CYS A 53 7.35 -14.18 -5.49
CA CYS A 53 6.87 -14.45 -4.13
C CYS A 53 7.47 -15.75 -3.57
N PRO A 54 8.73 -15.72 -3.10
CA PRO A 54 9.39 -16.89 -2.53
C PRO A 54 8.67 -17.47 -1.31
N ALA A 55 8.01 -16.63 -0.49
CA ALA A 55 7.25 -17.08 0.68
C ALA A 55 6.03 -17.97 0.33
N ASP A 56 5.58 -17.94 -0.93
CA ASP A 56 4.54 -18.81 -1.49
C ASP A 56 5.11 -19.88 -2.44
N GLY A 57 6.44 -20.09 -2.44
CA GLY A 57 7.11 -21.05 -3.32
C GLY A 57 7.19 -20.61 -4.79
N LYS A 58 6.88 -19.34 -5.09
CA LYS A 58 6.96 -18.74 -6.44
C LYS A 58 8.27 -18.00 -6.59
N ASP A 59 9.35 -18.76 -6.75
CA ASP A 59 10.71 -18.21 -6.84
C ASP A 59 11.01 -17.53 -8.19
N GLN A 60 10.33 -17.97 -9.26
CA GLN A 60 10.48 -17.40 -10.59
C GLN A 60 9.71 -16.07 -10.70
N PRO A 61 10.34 -14.99 -11.20
CA PRO A 61 9.64 -13.74 -11.42
C PRO A 61 8.53 -13.87 -12.46
N ILE A 62 7.40 -13.22 -12.16
CA ILE A 62 6.22 -13.13 -12.99
C ILE A 62 5.73 -11.68 -13.03
N CYS A 63 4.98 -11.34 -14.07
CA CYS A 63 4.31 -10.05 -14.12
C CYS A 63 3.16 -10.04 -13.11
N VAL A 64 3.26 -9.15 -12.12
CA VAL A 64 2.24 -8.87 -11.11
C VAL A 64 1.64 -7.49 -11.33
N ARG A 65 0.48 -7.21 -10.75
CA ARG A 65 -0.11 -5.87 -10.82
C ARG A 65 0.74 -4.87 -10.04
N GLY A 66 0.95 -3.69 -10.62
CA GLY A 66 1.71 -2.60 -10.00
C GLY A 66 0.93 -1.29 -9.88
N GLN A 67 -0.34 -1.24 -10.31
CA GLN A 67 -1.14 -0.02 -10.30
C GLN A 67 -2.64 -0.28 -10.02
N VAL A 68 -3.24 0.62 -9.24
CA VAL A 68 -4.70 0.67 -8.98
C VAL A 68 -5.44 1.21 -10.19
N THR A 69 -6.61 0.64 -10.51
CA THR A 69 -7.54 1.29 -11.45
C THR A 69 -8.29 2.41 -10.72
N LEU A 70 -8.03 3.68 -11.05
CA LEU A 70 -8.67 4.81 -10.36
C LEU A 70 -10.19 4.80 -10.55
N PRO A 71 -11.00 4.55 -9.50
CA PRO A 71 -12.44 4.33 -9.66
C PRO A 71 -13.18 5.60 -10.09
N THR A 72 -12.68 6.77 -9.70
CA THR A 72 -13.20 8.10 -10.06
C THR A 72 -13.08 8.40 -11.55
N SER A 73 -12.20 7.71 -12.26
CA SER A 73 -12.06 7.84 -13.72
C SER A 73 -13.14 7.06 -14.49
N ILE A 74 -13.74 6.05 -13.84
CA ILE A 74 -14.72 5.13 -14.45
C ILE A 74 -16.15 5.49 -14.04
N VAL A 75 -16.44 5.50 -12.73
CA VAL A 75 -17.76 5.87 -12.20
C VAL A 75 -17.64 7.24 -11.56
N LYS A 76 -18.16 8.23 -12.26
CA LYS A 76 -18.03 9.63 -11.87
C LYS A 76 -19.15 10.01 -10.91
N ARG A 77 -18.88 11.04 -10.09
CA ARG A 77 -19.87 11.69 -9.22
C ARG A 77 -20.52 10.78 -8.16
N LEU A 78 -19.71 10.05 -7.39
CA LEU A 78 -20.16 9.48 -6.12
C LEU A 78 -19.60 10.27 -4.91
N PRO A 79 -20.28 10.23 -3.75
CA PRO A 79 -19.72 10.67 -2.47
C PRO A 79 -18.35 10.04 -2.21
N PHE A 80 -17.44 10.79 -1.58
CA PHE A 80 -16.08 10.30 -1.25
C PHE A 80 -16.09 8.96 -0.50
N ASN A 81 -17.04 8.76 0.41
CA ASN A 81 -17.21 7.53 1.19
C ASN A 81 -17.94 6.39 0.45
N LYS A 82 -18.10 6.45 -0.88
CA LYS A 82 -18.49 5.28 -1.71
C LYS A 82 -17.30 4.60 -2.37
N TYR A 83 -16.16 5.28 -2.43
CA TYR A 83 -14.92 4.75 -2.98
C TYR A 83 -14.11 4.05 -1.88
N THR A 84 -13.29 3.08 -2.31
CA THR A 84 -12.22 2.48 -1.54
C THR A 84 -10.88 2.99 -2.07
N TRP A 85 -10.02 3.44 -1.16
CA TRP A 85 -8.70 4.00 -1.43
C TRP A 85 -7.62 3.09 -0.83
N LEU A 86 -6.60 2.79 -1.63
CA LEU A 86 -5.40 2.11 -1.13
C LEU A 86 -4.62 3.05 -0.23
N VAL A 87 -4.22 2.54 0.94
CA VAL A 87 -3.42 3.24 1.94
C VAL A 87 -2.12 2.48 2.18
N THR A 88 -1.01 3.18 2.33
CA THR A 88 0.26 2.59 2.76
C THR A 88 0.48 2.90 4.24
N HIS A 89 0.73 1.84 5.02
CA HIS A 89 1.09 1.97 6.43
C HIS A 89 2.52 2.49 6.55
N ASN A 90 2.75 3.50 7.40
CA ASN A 90 4.02 4.19 7.56
C ASN A 90 4.69 4.46 6.21
N SER A 91 4.01 5.26 5.38
CA SER A 91 4.35 5.49 3.97
C SER A 91 5.79 5.98 3.75
N PHE A 92 6.38 6.61 4.76
CA PHE A 92 7.75 7.14 4.77
C PHE A 92 8.80 6.09 5.16
N SER A 93 8.39 4.96 5.71
CA SER A 93 9.29 3.95 6.27
C SER A 93 9.86 3.06 5.15
N ILE A 94 10.82 3.61 4.39
CA ILE A 94 11.27 3.07 3.11
C ILE A 94 12.57 2.28 3.24
N VAL A 95 12.60 1.06 2.70
CA VAL A 95 13.79 0.20 2.65
C VAL A 95 14.93 0.91 1.91
N ASN A 96 16.14 0.84 2.48
CA ASN A 96 17.38 1.42 1.92
C ASN A 96 17.38 2.97 1.76
N GLU A 97 16.41 3.66 2.35
CA GLU A 97 16.44 5.12 2.44
C GLU A 97 17.70 5.61 3.18
N PRO A 98 18.43 6.60 2.65
CA PRO A 98 19.55 7.22 3.34
C PRO A 98 19.16 7.84 4.69
N SER A 99 20.02 7.71 5.70
CA SER A 99 19.79 8.34 7.00
C SER A 99 19.98 9.86 6.95
N PHE A 100 18.98 10.61 7.39
CA PHE A 100 19.05 12.08 7.54
C PHE A 100 19.75 12.52 8.82
N THR A 101 19.89 11.64 9.81
CA THR A 101 20.57 11.94 11.09
C THR A 101 22.05 11.54 11.07
N GLY A 102 22.49 10.82 10.02
CA GLY A 102 23.82 10.19 9.96
C GLY A 102 23.98 8.98 10.90
N THR A 103 22.95 8.64 11.68
CA THR A 103 22.92 7.46 12.55
C THR A 103 22.40 6.25 11.79
N GLN A 104 22.97 5.07 12.04
CA GLN A 104 22.44 3.81 11.51
C GLN A 104 21.01 3.61 12.01
N ARG A 105 20.06 3.45 11.08
CA ARG A 105 18.67 3.20 11.40
C ARG A 105 18.48 1.76 11.89
N ILE A 106 17.79 1.61 13.02
CA ILE A 106 17.45 0.35 13.69
C ILE A 106 15.97 0.40 14.02
N THR A 107 15.14 0.13 13.02
CA THR A 107 13.69 0.06 13.13
C THR A 107 13.14 -0.80 11.99
N PHE A 108 11.83 -0.95 11.93
CA PHE A 108 11.16 -1.69 10.88
C PHE A 108 10.90 -0.81 9.65
N TYR A 109 10.85 -1.45 8.49
CA TYR A 109 10.52 -0.82 7.21
C TYR A 109 9.15 -1.31 6.75
N ASN A 110 8.40 -0.43 6.10
CA ASN A 110 7.03 -0.74 5.69
C ASN A 110 6.86 -0.68 4.18
N GLN A 111 7.67 0.07 3.44
CA GLN A 111 7.53 0.27 2.01
C GLN A 111 8.89 0.17 1.29
N GLU A 112 8.85 0.00 -0.03
CA GLU A 112 10.05 0.03 -0.89
C GLU A 112 10.07 1.24 -1.84
N ASP A 113 8.91 1.82 -2.08
CA ASP A 113 8.74 2.96 -2.96
C ASP A 113 8.76 4.28 -2.19
N SER A 114 9.33 5.31 -2.80
CA SER A 114 9.09 6.71 -2.38
C SER A 114 7.61 7.04 -2.31
N VAL A 115 7.23 8.03 -1.49
CA VAL A 115 5.84 8.50 -1.41
C VAL A 115 5.34 8.98 -2.78
N THR A 116 6.20 9.63 -3.57
CA THR A 116 5.90 9.97 -4.97
C THR A 116 5.49 8.75 -5.80
N ASN A 117 6.22 7.64 -5.70
CA ASN A 117 5.90 6.43 -6.45
C ASN A 117 4.65 5.73 -5.93
N GLN A 118 4.45 5.69 -4.61
CA GLN A 118 3.20 5.20 -4.01
C GLN A 118 1.98 5.93 -4.60
N LEU A 119 2.02 7.27 -4.63
CA LEU A 119 0.95 8.09 -5.21
C LEU A 119 0.78 7.85 -6.71
N ARG A 120 1.87 7.71 -7.47
CA ARG A 120 1.82 7.37 -8.91
C ARG A 120 1.19 6.01 -9.18
N ASN A 121 1.41 5.04 -8.29
CA ASN A 121 0.86 3.69 -8.42
C ASN A 121 -0.59 3.57 -7.93
N GLY A 122 -1.20 4.68 -7.52
CA GLY A 122 -2.62 4.77 -7.19
C GLY A 122 -2.93 4.70 -5.70
N VAL A 123 -1.92 4.74 -4.82
CA VAL A 123 -2.12 4.99 -3.39
C VAL A 123 -2.74 6.38 -3.23
N ARG A 124 -3.78 6.48 -2.40
CA ARG A 124 -4.52 7.73 -2.14
C ARG A 124 -4.72 8.02 -0.66
N GLY A 125 -4.24 7.14 0.22
CA GLY A 125 -4.06 7.42 1.64
C GLY A 125 -2.62 7.16 2.09
N LEU A 126 -2.12 7.98 2.99
CA LEU A 126 -0.79 7.84 3.59
C LEU A 126 -0.92 7.84 5.11
N MET A 127 -0.37 6.83 5.78
CA MET A 127 -0.23 6.82 7.24
C MET A 127 1.15 7.37 7.60
N LEU A 128 1.19 8.37 8.48
CA LEU A 128 2.40 9.07 8.87
C LEU A 128 2.47 9.19 10.40
N ASP A 129 3.48 8.57 11.00
CA ASP A 129 3.81 8.78 12.41
C ASP A 129 4.67 10.04 12.55
N MET A 130 4.12 11.09 13.16
CA MET A 130 4.77 12.40 13.27
C MET A 130 5.16 12.72 14.71
N TYR A 131 6.42 13.12 14.91
CA TYR A 131 7.00 13.41 16.22
C TYR A 131 7.68 14.77 16.24
N ASP A 132 7.69 15.42 17.42
CA ASP A 132 8.67 16.48 17.68
C ASP A 132 10.08 15.87 17.81
N PHE A 133 11.02 16.31 16.97
CA PHE A 133 12.40 15.83 16.99
C PHE A 133 13.36 16.87 16.39
N GLU A 134 14.54 17.06 17.00
CA GLU A 134 15.56 18.02 16.53
C GLU A 134 15.01 19.44 16.23
N GLY A 135 14.01 19.87 17.01
CA GLY A 135 13.38 21.18 16.87
C GLY A 135 12.40 21.35 15.71
N ASP A 136 12.03 20.26 15.02
CA ASP A 136 11.06 20.24 13.92
C ASP A 136 10.11 19.02 14.04
N VAL A 137 9.20 18.86 13.08
CA VAL A 137 8.35 17.67 12.96
C VAL A 137 9.01 16.65 12.05
N TRP A 138 9.23 15.45 12.57
CA TRP A 138 9.89 14.34 11.86
C TRP A 138 8.98 13.13 11.72
N LEU A 139 9.29 12.33 10.71
CA LEU A 139 8.70 11.02 10.51
C LEU A 139 9.62 9.97 11.15
N CYS A 140 9.07 9.21 12.09
CA CYS A 140 9.85 8.22 12.85
C CYS A 140 9.03 6.96 13.04
N HIS A 141 9.66 5.79 12.88
CA HIS A 141 9.03 4.52 13.27
C HIS A 141 9.53 4.17 14.67
N SER A 142 8.90 4.74 15.69
CA SER A 142 9.43 4.81 17.05
C SER A 142 8.46 4.27 18.11
N PHE A 143 8.76 4.48 19.39
CA PHE A 143 7.99 3.95 20.51
C PHE A 143 7.93 4.95 21.67
N GLN A 144 6.98 4.72 22.59
CA GLN A 144 6.77 5.55 23.80
C GLN A 144 6.53 7.05 23.50
N GLY A 145 6.02 7.38 22.31
CA GLY A 145 5.75 8.76 21.91
C GLY A 145 7.01 9.62 21.75
N GLN A 146 8.18 9.02 21.55
CA GLN A 146 9.44 9.74 21.36
C GLN A 146 10.13 9.28 20.09
N CYS A 147 10.72 10.21 19.33
CA CYS A 147 11.60 9.90 18.22
C CYS A 147 13.06 9.86 18.67
N PHE A 148 13.82 8.91 18.14
CA PHE A 148 15.25 8.76 18.40
C PHE A 148 16.04 8.81 17.10
N ASN A 149 17.32 9.19 17.18
CA ASN A 149 18.20 9.24 16.00
C ASN A 149 18.25 7.95 15.19
N PHE A 150 18.09 6.79 15.84
CA PHE A 150 18.10 5.47 15.19
C PHE A 150 16.72 4.99 14.71
N THR A 151 15.63 5.69 15.04
CA THR A 151 14.26 5.42 14.56
C THR A 151 13.74 6.48 13.59
N ALA A 152 14.45 7.62 13.47
CA ALA A 152 14.13 8.71 12.57
C ALA A 152 14.36 8.34 11.09
N PHE A 153 13.40 8.70 10.24
CA PHE A 153 13.52 8.59 8.80
C PHE A 153 13.98 9.92 8.22
N GLU A 154 13.08 10.91 8.19
CA GLU A 154 13.34 12.24 7.65
C GLU A 154 12.47 13.32 8.29
N PRO A 155 12.82 14.62 8.10
CA PRO A 155 11.90 15.73 8.38
C PRO A 155 10.60 15.57 7.58
N ALA A 156 9.45 15.70 8.24
CA ALA A 156 8.14 15.45 7.62
C ALA A 156 7.83 16.39 6.44
N ILE A 157 8.49 17.55 6.38
CA ILE A 157 8.34 18.52 5.29
C ILE A 157 8.70 17.93 3.92
N ASN A 158 9.65 16.98 3.86
CA ASN A 158 10.08 16.36 2.61
C ASN A 158 8.95 15.54 1.97
N THR A 159 8.43 14.55 2.71
CA THR A 159 7.24 13.77 2.31
C THR A 159 6.05 14.68 1.97
N LEU A 160 5.77 15.72 2.75
CA LEU A 160 4.66 16.63 2.43
C LEU A 160 4.89 17.45 1.15
N LYS A 161 6.14 17.77 0.78
CA LYS A 161 6.47 18.38 -0.51
C LYS A 161 6.27 17.43 -1.68
N GLU A 162 6.48 16.12 -1.50
CA GLU A 162 6.11 15.13 -2.51
C GLU A 162 4.59 15.13 -2.75
N VAL A 163 3.79 15.17 -1.67
CA VAL A 163 2.32 15.26 -1.76
C VAL A 163 1.89 16.55 -2.45
N GLU A 164 2.49 17.69 -2.10
CA GLU A 164 2.17 18.98 -2.71
C GLU A 164 2.48 18.98 -4.21
N THR A 165 3.65 18.46 -4.58
CA THR A 165 4.07 18.31 -5.98
C THR A 165 3.08 17.44 -6.75
N PHE A 166 2.69 16.29 -6.17
CA PHE A 166 1.71 15.38 -6.76
C PHE A 166 0.35 16.05 -6.97
N LEU A 167 -0.22 16.68 -5.95
CA LEU A 167 -1.54 17.33 -6.05
C LEU A 167 -1.52 18.52 -7.01
N SER A 168 -0.40 19.26 -7.09
CA SER A 168 -0.21 20.35 -8.05
C SER A 168 -0.13 19.84 -9.49
N ALA A 169 0.54 18.72 -9.74
CA ALA A 169 0.65 18.11 -11.07
C ALA A 169 -0.63 17.39 -11.52
N ASN A 170 -1.46 16.94 -10.57
CA ASN A 170 -2.63 16.10 -10.84
C ASN A 170 -3.92 16.76 -10.29
N PRO A 171 -4.55 17.69 -11.02
CA PRO A 171 -5.66 18.52 -10.50
C PRO A 171 -6.95 17.75 -10.21
N SER A 172 -7.09 16.53 -10.74
CA SER A 172 -8.27 15.67 -10.50
C SER A 172 -8.08 14.67 -9.36
N GLU A 173 -6.93 14.67 -8.70
CA GLU A 173 -6.60 13.70 -7.65
C GLU A 173 -6.88 14.25 -6.25
N ILE A 174 -7.22 13.34 -5.35
CA ILE A 174 -7.44 13.58 -3.91
C ILE A 174 -6.44 12.73 -3.12
N VAL A 175 -5.90 13.26 -2.03
CA VAL A 175 -5.04 12.51 -1.11
C VAL A 175 -5.60 12.61 0.31
N THR A 176 -5.49 11.52 1.06
CA THR A 176 -5.79 11.48 2.50
C THR A 176 -4.50 11.24 3.27
N ILE A 177 -4.27 12.00 4.33
CA ILE A 177 -3.16 11.77 5.27
C ILE A 177 -3.76 11.44 6.63
N ILE A 178 -3.27 10.40 7.27
CA ILE A 178 -3.74 9.91 8.56
C ILE A 178 -2.54 9.87 9.49
N ILE A 179 -2.57 10.70 10.52
CA ILE A 179 -1.41 11.01 11.36
C ILE A 179 -1.54 10.27 12.69
N GLU A 180 -0.58 9.40 12.99
CA GLU A 180 -0.32 9.01 14.37
C GLU A 180 0.50 10.13 15.02
N ASP A 181 -0.18 10.94 15.83
CA ASP A 181 0.29 12.27 16.22
C ASP A 181 0.97 12.28 17.59
N TYR A 182 2.28 12.49 17.58
CA TYR A 182 3.14 12.72 18.73
C TYR A 182 3.75 14.13 18.71
N VAL A 183 3.11 15.09 18.03
CA VAL A 183 3.57 16.49 17.91
C VAL A 183 2.92 17.34 19.00
N HIS A 184 3.73 17.70 20.00
CA HIS A 184 3.34 18.54 21.13
C HIS A 184 3.63 20.03 20.90
N ALA A 185 4.53 20.37 19.97
CA ALA A 185 4.82 21.75 19.60
C ALA A 185 3.51 22.50 19.24
N PRO A 186 3.24 23.67 19.86
CA PRO A 186 2.03 24.43 19.56
C PRO A 186 1.94 24.79 18.08
N LYS A 187 0.84 24.39 17.43
CA LYS A 187 0.62 24.57 15.99
C LYS A 187 1.66 23.89 15.10
N GLY A 188 2.40 22.89 15.60
CA GLY A 188 3.47 22.22 14.86
C GLY A 188 2.99 21.65 13.53
N LEU A 189 1.87 20.92 13.53
CA LEU A 189 1.29 20.35 12.32
C LEU A 189 0.77 21.44 11.37
N THR A 190 -0.02 22.41 11.86
CA THR A 190 -0.54 23.48 10.99
C THR A 190 0.60 24.27 10.32
N LYS A 191 1.66 24.59 11.07
CA LYS A 191 2.86 25.24 10.54
C LYS A 191 3.50 24.38 9.46
N LEU A 192 3.74 23.10 9.75
CA LEU A 192 4.31 22.14 8.80
C LEU A 192 3.51 22.09 7.48
N PHE A 193 2.19 21.93 7.54
CA PHE A 193 1.33 21.90 6.35
C PHE A 193 1.29 23.24 5.60
N THR A 194 1.40 24.37 6.32
CA THR A 194 1.53 25.71 5.72
C THR A 194 2.83 25.83 4.93
N ASP A 195 3.95 25.46 5.55
CA ASP A 195 5.29 25.53 4.95
C ASP A 195 5.43 24.56 3.75
N ALA A 196 4.75 23.41 3.83
CA ALA A 196 4.62 22.47 2.72
C ALA A 196 3.86 23.08 1.52
N GLY A 197 2.99 24.07 1.76
CA GLY A 197 2.14 24.68 0.74
C GLY A 197 0.84 23.91 0.47
N LEU A 198 0.43 23.05 1.42
CA LEU A 198 -0.69 22.14 1.27
C LEU A 198 -2.04 22.74 1.68
N LEU A 199 -2.06 23.87 2.40
CA LEU A 199 -3.32 24.50 2.83
C LEU A 199 -4.24 24.88 1.68
N LYS A 200 -3.70 25.15 0.49
CA LYS A 200 -4.50 25.42 -0.73
C LYS A 200 -5.35 24.24 -1.18
N PHE A 201 -5.03 23.02 -0.73
CA PHE A 201 -5.77 21.80 -1.02
C PHE A 201 -6.66 21.32 0.14
N TRP A 202 -6.58 21.97 1.30
CA TRP A 202 -7.12 21.47 2.56
C TRP A 202 -8.64 21.33 2.53
N TYR A 203 -9.14 20.17 2.94
CA TYR A 203 -10.56 19.94 3.16
C TYR A 203 -10.97 20.39 4.57
N PRO A 204 -11.87 21.38 4.72
CA PRO A 204 -12.20 21.95 6.03
C PRO A 204 -13.08 21.02 6.87
N VAL A 205 -12.76 20.88 8.16
CA VAL A 205 -13.51 20.06 9.13
C VAL A 205 -14.99 20.45 9.20
N LEU A 206 -15.31 21.74 9.07
CA LEU A 206 -16.69 22.24 9.11
C LEU A 206 -17.57 21.73 7.95
N GLU A 207 -16.97 21.23 6.86
CA GLU A 207 -17.68 20.60 5.74
C GLU A 207 -17.67 19.07 5.83
N MET A 208 -17.10 18.47 6.88
CA MET A 208 -17.08 17.00 7.05
C MET A 208 -18.39 16.51 7.68
N PRO A 209 -18.99 15.41 7.18
CA PRO A 209 -20.15 14.80 7.83
C PRO A 209 -19.80 14.26 9.22
N THR A 210 -20.72 14.45 10.19
CA THR A 210 -20.55 14.01 11.58
C THR A 210 -21.67 13.09 12.07
N ASN A 211 -22.56 12.66 11.17
CA ASN A 211 -23.77 11.90 11.50
C ASN A 211 -23.90 10.61 10.66
N GLY A 212 -22.79 10.06 10.19
CA GLY A 212 -22.80 8.91 9.29
C GLY A 212 -23.31 9.18 7.87
N GLY A 213 -23.57 10.45 7.52
CA GLY A 213 -24.02 10.85 6.20
C GLY A 213 -22.95 10.71 5.11
N ASP A 214 -23.42 10.78 3.86
CA ASP A 214 -22.55 10.82 2.69
C ASP A 214 -21.66 12.07 2.70
N TRP A 215 -20.40 11.88 2.30
CA TRP A 215 -19.46 12.97 2.04
C TRP A 215 -19.85 13.71 0.76
N PRO A 216 -19.32 14.91 0.49
CA PRO A 216 -19.52 15.53 -0.82
C PRO A 216 -19.05 14.64 -1.96
N PHE A 217 -19.61 14.91 -3.15
CA PHE A 217 -19.15 14.26 -4.35
C PHE A 217 -17.67 14.58 -4.57
N VAL A 218 -16.88 13.58 -4.97
CA VAL A 218 -15.46 13.77 -5.29
C VAL A 218 -15.27 14.87 -6.35
N SER A 219 -16.18 14.99 -7.31
CA SER A 219 -16.16 16.08 -8.30
C SER A 219 -16.27 17.47 -7.69
N ASP A 220 -17.05 17.62 -6.62
CA ASP A 220 -17.29 18.91 -5.98
C ASP A 220 -16.10 19.27 -5.08
N MET A 221 -15.50 18.27 -4.42
CA MET A 221 -14.23 18.41 -3.70
C MET A 221 -13.12 18.90 -4.63
N ILE A 222 -12.99 18.28 -5.80
CA ILE A 222 -12.02 18.67 -6.84
C ILE A 222 -12.31 20.09 -7.35
N ALA A 223 -13.57 20.41 -7.66
CA ALA A 223 -13.95 21.72 -8.19
C ALA A 223 -13.66 22.87 -7.21
N LYS A 224 -13.78 22.61 -5.90
CA LYS A 224 -13.40 23.56 -4.83
C LYS A 224 -11.91 23.54 -4.50
N ASN A 225 -11.13 22.67 -5.13
CA ASN A 225 -9.74 22.37 -4.78
C ASN A 225 -9.56 21.86 -3.34
N HIS A 226 -10.60 21.31 -2.70
CA HIS A 226 -10.54 20.65 -1.39
C HIS A 226 -10.13 19.18 -1.58
N ARG A 227 -8.85 18.96 -1.94
CA ARG A 227 -8.31 17.68 -2.42
C ARG A 227 -7.36 17.00 -1.43
N LEU A 228 -7.18 17.56 -0.24
CA LEU A 228 -6.38 16.97 0.83
C LEU A 228 -7.22 16.82 2.09
N LEU A 229 -7.48 15.58 2.50
CA LEU A 229 -8.07 15.28 3.80
C LEU A 229 -6.95 14.94 4.78
N VAL A 230 -7.01 15.48 6.00
CA VAL A 230 -6.01 15.18 7.04
C VAL A 230 -6.72 14.83 8.33
N PHE A 231 -6.37 13.66 8.87
CA PHE A 231 -6.86 13.16 10.15
C PHE A 231 -5.71 13.01 11.14
N THR A 232 -5.99 13.21 12.42
CA THR A 232 -5.04 13.04 13.53
C THR A 232 -5.65 12.17 14.63
N SER A 233 -4.79 11.39 15.30
CA SER A 233 -5.14 10.59 16.48
C SER A 233 -5.37 11.42 17.74
N VAL A 234 -5.05 12.73 17.75
CA VAL A 234 -5.16 13.61 18.93
C VAL A 234 -6.41 14.50 18.85
N ALA A 235 -7.35 14.30 19.77
CA ALA A 235 -8.66 14.98 19.76
C ALA A 235 -8.61 16.52 19.82
N THR A 236 -7.66 17.10 20.57
CA THR A 236 -7.58 18.55 20.76
C THR A 236 -7.16 19.30 19.50
N LYS A 237 -6.44 18.64 18.58
CA LYS A 237 -5.99 19.22 17.30
C LYS A 237 -7.15 19.67 16.41
N GLU A 238 -8.33 19.09 16.55
CA GLU A 238 -9.47 19.53 15.76
C GLU A 238 -9.94 20.94 16.15
N ALA A 239 -10.09 21.19 17.45
CA ALA A 239 -10.47 22.51 17.95
C ALA A 239 -9.33 23.52 17.82
N ASP A 240 -8.10 23.08 18.08
CA ASP A 240 -6.94 23.98 18.10
C ASP A 240 -6.42 24.26 16.69
N GLU A 241 -6.26 23.24 15.86
CA GLU A 241 -5.53 23.30 14.58
C GLU A 241 -6.45 23.10 13.36
N GLY A 242 -7.72 22.74 13.56
CA GLY A 242 -8.63 22.45 12.45
C GLY A 242 -8.29 21.16 11.72
N ILE A 243 -7.58 20.23 12.37
CA ILE A 243 -7.23 18.90 11.83
C ILE A 243 -8.23 17.88 12.36
N ALA A 244 -8.89 17.15 11.46
CA ALA A 244 -10.01 16.28 11.81
C ALA A 244 -9.61 15.19 12.81
N TYR A 245 -10.35 15.06 13.91
CA TYR A 245 -10.10 13.97 14.86
C TYR A 245 -10.59 12.65 14.27
N GLN A 246 -9.66 11.72 14.03
CA GLN A 246 -9.90 10.46 13.33
C GLN A 246 -11.15 9.72 13.82
N TRP A 247 -11.25 9.51 15.14
CA TRP A 247 -12.32 8.71 15.76
C TRP A 247 -13.71 9.37 15.73
N ARG A 248 -13.82 10.62 15.25
CA ARG A 248 -15.11 11.26 14.95
C ARG A 248 -15.63 10.90 13.56
N HIS A 249 -14.73 10.63 12.61
CA HIS A 249 -15.06 10.54 11.20
C HIS A 249 -14.94 9.14 10.62
N MET A 250 -14.17 8.26 11.25
CA MET A 250 -14.02 6.86 10.83
C MET A 250 -14.13 5.85 11.97
N VAL A 251 -14.57 4.64 11.62
CA VAL A 251 -14.39 3.43 12.42
C VAL A 251 -13.19 2.64 11.90
N GLU A 252 -12.55 1.86 12.75
CA GLU A 252 -11.31 1.16 12.40
C GLU A 252 -11.16 -0.20 13.12
N ASN A 253 -10.60 -1.18 12.42
CA ASN A 253 -10.24 -2.46 13.03
C ASN A 253 -8.84 -2.40 13.66
N GLU A 254 -8.61 -3.24 14.65
CA GLU A 254 -7.34 -3.34 15.34
C GLU A 254 -6.19 -3.56 14.33
N PRO A 255 -5.07 -2.82 14.42
CA PRO A 255 -3.89 -3.04 13.59
C PRO A 255 -3.01 -4.20 14.10
N GLY A 256 -2.01 -4.57 13.32
CA GLY A 256 -1.02 -5.58 13.70
C GLY A 256 -1.59 -7.01 13.79
N ASP A 257 -0.85 -7.90 14.43
CA ASP A 257 -1.27 -9.30 14.61
C ASP A 257 -2.63 -9.43 15.35
N PRO A 258 -2.96 -8.60 16.35
CA PRO A 258 -4.30 -8.60 16.95
C PRO A 258 -5.42 -8.29 15.96
N GLY A 259 -5.12 -7.61 14.85
CA GLY A 259 -6.03 -7.32 13.74
C GLY A 259 -6.19 -8.43 12.71
N ILE A 260 -5.19 -9.30 12.58
CA ILE A 260 -5.16 -10.38 11.58
C ILE A 260 -5.55 -11.70 12.26
N VAL A 261 -6.84 -11.82 12.55
CA VAL A 261 -7.42 -13.03 13.17
C VAL A 261 -8.36 -13.71 12.17
N GLU A 262 -8.10 -14.97 11.83
CA GLU A 262 -8.93 -15.70 10.87
C GLU A 262 -10.42 -15.67 11.27
N GLY A 263 -11.28 -15.21 10.36
CA GLY A 263 -12.72 -15.14 10.56
C GLY A 263 -13.20 -14.07 11.54
N SER A 264 -12.32 -13.22 12.08
CA SER A 264 -12.67 -12.12 12.97
C SER A 264 -12.05 -10.81 12.51
N CYS A 265 -12.77 -9.70 12.65
CA CYS A 265 -12.25 -8.35 12.43
C CYS A 265 -12.41 -7.56 13.73
N PRO A 266 -11.40 -7.62 14.63
CA PRO A 266 -11.50 -6.99 15.94
C PRO A 266 -11.54 -5.47 15.83
N ASN A 267 -12.32 -4.83 16.71
CA ASN A 267 -12.45 -3.37 16.74
C ASN A 267 -11.22 -2.73 17.39
N ARG A 268 -10.68 -1.65 16.80
CA ARG A 268 -9.61 -0.86 17.43
C ARG A 268 -10.12 -0.18 18.69
N LYS A 269 -9.37 -0.25 19.79
CA LYS A 269 -9.81 0.24 21.11
C LYS A 269 -10.23 1.71 21.15
N GLU A 270 -9.51 2.59 20.47
CA GLU A 270 -9.81 4.03 20.45
C GLU A 270 -10.99 4.38 19.53
N SER A 271 -11.29 3.51 18.57
CA SER A 271 -12.34 3.69 17.58
C SER A 271 -13.73 3.34 18.15
N PRO A 272 -14.81 4.02 17.72
CA PRO A 272 -16.15 3.49 17.87
C PRO A 272 -16.27 2.08 17.26
N PRO A 273 -17.24 1.26 17.70
CA PRO A 273 -17.46 -0.08 17.15
C PRO A 273 -17.59 -0.07 15.62
N LEU A 274 -17.04 -1.07 14.91
CA LEU A 274 -17.10 -1.17 13.45
C LEU A 274 -18.51 -1.07 12.85
N ASN A 275 -19.53 -1.54 13.56
CA ASN A 275 -20.93 -1.46 13.13
C ASN A 275 -21.61 -0.13 13.52
N SER A 276 -20.89 0.80 14.14
CA SER A 276 -21.38 2.15 14.42
C SER A 276 -21.72 2.87 13.12
N ARG A 277 -22.69 3.78 13.22
CA ARG A 277 -23.14 4.67 12.14
C ARG A 277 -22.99 6.13 12.50
N SER A 278 -22.27 6.44 13.59
CA SER A 278 -21.90 7.82 13.93
C SER A 278 -20.85 8.40 12.96
N ALA A 279 -19.98 7.53 12.44
CA ALA A 279 -18.98 7.82 11.42
C ALA A 279 -19.38 7.17 10.09
N SER A 280 -18.98 7.79 8.97
CA SER A 280 -19.31 7.32 7.61
C SER A 280 -18.12 6.79 6.82
N LEU A 281 -16.92 6.85 7.39
CA LEU A 281 -15.72 6.23 6.85
C LEU A 281 -15.40 4.94 7.63
N PHE A 282 -14.90 3.94 6.92
CA PHE A 282 -14.33 2.74 7.51
C PHE A 282 -12.88 2.57 7.05
N PHE A 283 -11.96 2.60 8.01
CA PHE A 283 -10.55 2.30 7.81
C PHE A 283 -10.28 0.82 8.15
N GLN A 284 -9.84 0.04 7.16
CA GLN A 284 -9.35 -1.31 7.39
C GLN A 284 -7.81 -1.39 7.43
N ASN A 285 -7.25 -1.83 8.55
CA ASN A 285 -5.86 -2.26 8.68
C ASN A 285 -5.71 -3.73 8.28
N TYR A 286 -4.75 -4.02 7.41
CA TYR A 286 -4.31 -5.39 7.11
C TYR A 286 -2.79 -5.44 6.98
N PHE A 287 -2.13 -5.54 8.12
CA PHE A 287 -0.69 -5.71 8.21
C PHE A 287 -0.28 -6.34 9.55
N PRO A 288 0.74 -7.20 9.60
CA PRO A 288 1.23 -7.78 10.85
C PRO A 288 1.94 -6.73 11.70
N THR A 289 2.14 -7.05 12.99
CA THR A 289 2.86 -6.15 13.92
C THR A 289 4.29 -5.90 13.44
N ILE A 290 4.93 -6.95 12.91
CA ILE A 290 6.28 -6.89 12.37
C ILE A 290 6.18 -6.99 10.84
N PRO A 291 6.50 -5.92 10.10
CA PRO A 291 6.47 -5.97 8.64
C PRO A 291 7.64 -6.83 8.13
N VAL A 292 7.33 -7.96 7.49
CA VAL A 292 8.32 -8.85 6.89
C VAL A 292 8.27 -8.75 5.37
N GLU A 293 9.26 -8.08 4.80
CA GLU A 293 9.38 -7.81 3.34
C GLU A 293 9.18 -9.07 2.47
N ASN A 294 9.74 -10.21 2.88
CA ASN A 294 9.63 -11.45 2.11
C ASN A 294 8.27 -12.13 2.20
N ASP A 295 7.52 -11.92 3.30
CA ASP A 295 6.24 -12.56 3.54
C ASP A 295 5.06 -11.73 3.02
N ALA A 296 5.27 -10.42 2.84
CA ALA A 296 4.23 -9.50 2.38
C ALA A 296 3.55 -9.91 1.06
N CYS A 297 4.29 -10.53 0.13
CA CYS A 297 3.69 -11.01 -1.11
C CYS A 297 2.61 -12.09 -0.85
N LYS A 298 2.84 -12.97 0.13
CA LYS A 298 1.90 -14.02 0.54
C LYS A 298 0.70 -13.43 1.29
N GLU A 299 0.95 -12.44 2.15
CA GLU A 299 -0.10 -11.71 2.87
C GLU A 299 -1.14 -11.11 1.90
N HIS A 300 -0.69 -10.51 0.80
CA HIS A 300 -1.57 -9.88 -0.19
C HIS A 300 -2.21 -10.83 -1.22
N SER A 301 -1.95 -12.14 -1.13
CA SER A 301 -2.41 -13.11 -2.13
C SER A 301 -3.84 -13.60 -1.86
N ILE A 302 -4.07 -14.23 -0.70
CA ILE A 302 -5.37 -14.84 -0.34
C ILE A 302 -5.95 -14.22 0.92
N GLY A 303 -5.16 -14.18 2.01
CA GLY A 303 -5.66 -13.77 3.32
C GLY A 303 -6.25 -12.36 3.35
N LEU A 304 -5.70 -11.45 2.54
CA LEU A 304 -6.22 -10.09 2.42
C LEU A 304 -7.68 -10.04 1.94
N ALA A 305 -8.02 -10.77 0.88
CA ALA A 305 -9.38 -10.76 0.33
C ALA A 305 -10.40 -11.37 1.30
N GLU A 306 -10.00 -12.43 2.02
CA GLU A 306 -10.82 -13.06 3.06
C GLU A 306 -11.06 -12.12 4.24
N MET A 307 -10.02 -11.38 4.65
CA MET A 307 -10.15 -10.41 5.74
C MET A 307 -11.03 -9.22 5.33
N VAL A 308 -10.94 -8.72 4.09
CA VAL A 308 -11.87 -7.70 3.58
C VAL A 308 -13.33 -8.17 3.71
N VAL A 309 -13.65 -9.41 3.32
CA VAL A 309 -15.01 -9.96 3.47
C VAL A 309 -15.42 -10.09 4.93
N THR A 310 -14.48 -10.48 5.80
CA THR A 310 -14.71 -10.62 7.24
C THR A 310 -15.02 -9.26 7.88
N CYS A 311 -14.21 -8.25 7.59
CA CYS A 311 -14.37 -6.88 8.06
C CYS A 311 -15.64 -6.21 7.49
N TYR A 312 -15.96 -6.44 6.21
CA TYR A 312 -17.22 -5.99 5.61
C TYR A 312 -18.45 -6.48 6.40
N LYS A 313 -18.46 -7.76 6.80
CA LYS A 313 -19.54 -8.34 7.61
C LYS A 313 -19.55 -7.75 9.02
N ALA A 314 -18.39 -7.65 9.67
CA ALA A 314 -18.26 -7.09 11.02
C ALA A 314 -18.71 -5.62 11.10
N ALA A 315 -18.45 -4.84 10.03
CA ALA A 315 -18.89 -3.46 9.89
C ALA A 315 -20.37 -3.32 9.49
N GLY A 316 -21.16 -4.40 9.50
CA GLY A 316 -22.58 -4.40 9.18
C GLY A 316 -22.85 -4.17 7.68
N ASN A 317 -22.13 -4.87 6.82
CA ASN A 317 -22.22 -4.81 5.36
C ASN A 317 -21.81 -3.45 4.78
N VAL A 318 -20.80 -2.81 5.37
CA VAL A 318 -20.19 -1.58 4.87
C VAL A 318 -18.78 -1.93 4.40
N MET A 319 -18.48 -1.62 3.14
CA MET A 319 -17.15 -1.83 2.58
C MET A 319 -16.17 -0.80 3.16
N PRO A 320 -14.93 -1.19 3.50
CA PRO A 320 -13.89 -0.25 3.87
C PRO A 320 -13.67 0.82 2.81
N ASN A 321 -13.54 2.07 3.26
CA ASN A 321 -13.16 3.21 2.44
C ASN A 321 -11.64 3.33 2.33
N PHE A 322 -10.91 2.84 3.31
CA PHE A 322 -9.45 2.79 3.31
C PHE A 322 -9.01 1.36 3.56
N LEU A 323 -8.02 0.89 2.80
CA LEU A 323 -7.36 -0.40 3.02
C LEU A 323 -5.86 -0.15 3.17
N ALA A 324 -5.34 -0.27 4.38
CA ALA A 324 -3.93 -0.08 4.67
C ALA A 324 -3.14 -1.37 4.72
N VAL A 325 -1.98 -1.36 4.06
CA VAL A 325 -1.05 -2.50 3.98
C VAL A 325 0.40 -2.03 4.08
N ASN A 326 1.29 -2.94 4.46
CA ASN A 326 2.74 -2.80 4.23
C ASN A 326 3.08 -3.27 2.80
N TYR A 327 4.25 -2.91 2.26
CA TYR A 327 4.83 -3.42 1.01
C TYR A 327 3.83 -3.61 -0.14
N TYR A 328 3.04 -2.57 -0.42
CA TYR A 328 1.85 -2.66 -1.28
C TYR A 328 2.11 -3.20 -2.71
N MET A 329 3.35 -3.12 -3.22
CA MET A 329 3.74 -3.66 -4.53
C MET A 329 3.93 -5.19 -4.54
N ARG A 330 4.17 -5.81 -3.37
CA ARG A 330 4.50 -7.23 -3.29
C ARG A 330 3.26 -8.08 -3.37
N SER A 331 3.22 -9.00 -4.33
CA SER A 331 2.14 -9.98 -4.48
C SER A 331 2.57 -11.17 -5.31
N ASP A 332 1.69 -12.14 -5.46
CA ASP A 332 1.88 -13.34 -6.28
C ASP A 332 1.11 -13.27 -7.62
N GLY A 333 0.64 -12.07 -7.99
CA GLY A 333 -0.25 -11.85 -9.12
C GLY A 333 -1.01 -10.53 -9.01
N GLY A 334 -2.29 -10.60 -8.59
CA GLY A 334 -3.19 -9.44 -8.53
C GLY A 334 -2.94 -8.50 -7.35
N GLY A 335 -2.56 -9.08 -6.20
CA GLY A 335 -2.25 -8.36 -4.97
C GLY A 335 -3.35 -7.43 -4.47
N VAL A 336 -2.93 -6.45 -3.67
CA VAL A 336 -3.81 -5.42 -3.12
C VAL A 336 -4.51 -4.59 -4.20
N PHE A 337 -3.88 -4.41 -5.36
CA PHE A 337 -4.46 -3.68 -6.49
C PHE A 337 -5.74 -4.35 -7.01
N ASP A 338 -5.72 -5.68 -7.19
CA ASP A 338 -6.91 -6.42 -7.61
C ASP A 338 -7.99 -6.44 -6.52
N VAL A 339 -7.59 -6.53 -5.24
CA VAL A 339 -8.54 -6.47 -4.11
C VAL A 339 -9.28 -5.13 -4.08
N VAL A 340 -8.56 -4.00 -4.19
CA VAL A 340 -9.17 -2.66 -4.21
C VAL A 340 -10.06 -2.45 -5.44
N ASP A 341 -9.67 -2.99 -6.61
CA ASP A 341 -10.50 -2.95 -7.82
C ASP A 341 -11.81 -3.73 -7.62
N ARG A 342 -11.79 -4.89 -6.95
CA ARG A 342 -12.98 -5.68 -6.60
C ARG A 342 -13.87 -4.97 -5.59
N MET A 343 -13.28 -4.40 -4.53
CA MET A 343 -14.01 -3.61 -3.52
C MET A 343 -14.76 -2.46 -4.19
N ASN A 344 -14.06 -1.66 -5.00
CA ASN A 344 -14.69 -0.56 -5.74
C ASN A 344 -15.74 -1.06 -6.73
N GLY A 345 -15.50 -2.16 -7.46
CA GLY A 345 -16.49 -2.74 -8.35
C GLY A 345 -17.83 -2.98 -7.67
N GLN A 346 -17.78 -3.57 -6.46
CA GLN A 346 -18.97 -3.84 -5.68
C GLN A 346 -19.63 -2.55 -5.18
N THR A 347 -18.86 -1.61 -4.63
CA THR A 347 -19.43 -0.42 -3.98
C THR A 347 -19.91 0.64 -4.97
N VAL A 348 -19.21 0.84 -6.07
CA VAL A 348 -19.48 1.96 -7.00
C VAL A 348 -20.47 1.59 -8.10
N CYS A 349 -20.59 0.31 -8.46
CA CYS A 349 -21.46 -0.12 -9.56
C CYS A 349 -22.06 -1.53 -9.41
N GLY A 350 -21.83 -2.25 -8.31
CA GLY A 350 -22.35 -3.60 -8.08
C GLY A 350 -21.74 -4.69 -8.97
N CYS A 351 -20.54 -4.47 -9.52
CA CYS A 351 -19.84 -5.42 -10.39
C CYS A 351 -18.73 -6.18 -9.67
N PRO A 352 -18.27 -7.32 -10.22
CA PRO A 352 -17.16 -8.08 -9.63
C PRO A 352 -15.84 -7.30 -9.51
N THR A 353 -15.64 -6.30 -10.37
CA THR A 353 -14.47 -5.42 -10.39
C THR A 353 -14.83 -4.07 -11.00
N VAL A 354 -14.15 -3.01 -10.58
CA VAL A 354 -14.33 -1.64 -11.11
C VAL A 354 -14.09 -1.57 -12.61
N ALA A 355 -13.18 -2.42 -13.12
CA ALA A 355 -12.91 -2.52 -14.54
C ALA A 355 -14.13 -2.97 -15.35
N ALA A 356 -15.15 -3.59 -14.73
CA ALA A 356 -16.40 -4.01 -15.37
C ALA A 356 -17.55 -3.00 -15.22
N CYS A 357 -17.34 -1.91 -14.49
CA CYS A 357 -18.33 -0.84 -14.35
C CYS A 357 -18.60 -0.13 -15.69
N GLN A 358 -19.82 0.40 -15.82
CA GLN A 358 -20.26 1.24 -16.92
C GLN A 358 -20.89 2.51 -16.36
N ASP A 359 -20.35 3.67 -16.72
CA ASP A 359 -20.85 4.96 -16.23
C ASP A 359 -22.30 5.18 -16.64
N GLY A 360 -23.15 5.63 -15.70
CA GLY A 360 -24.58 5.82 -15.91
C GLY A 360 -25.43 4.54 -16.03
N ALA A 361 -24.84 3.34 -16.02
CA ALA A 361 -25.60 2.10 -16.00
C ALA A 361 -26.17 1.82 -14.59
N PRO A 362 -27.32 1.12 -14.48
CA PRO A 362 -27.81 0.66 -13.19
C PRO A 362 -26.81 -0.27 -12.49
N ALA A 363 -26.80 -0.24 -11.15
CA ALA A 363 -25.95 -1.13 -10.36
C ALA A 363 -26.19 -2.60 -10.72
N GLY A 364 -25.11 -3.36 -10.89
CA GLY A 364 -25.12 -4.76 -11.32
C GLY A 364 -25.08 -4.98 -12.83
N VAL A 365 -25.21 -3.92 -13.65
CA VAL A 365 -25.11 -4.03 -15.12
C VAL A 365 -23.65 -3.91 -15.56
N CYS A 366 -22.97 -5.06 -15.62
CA CYS A 366 -21.52 -5.13 -15.86
C CYS A 366 -21.18 -5.41 -17.32
N LYS A 367 -20.15 -4.74 -17.85
CA LYS A 367 -19.61 -5.10 -19.17
C LYS A 367 -18.85 -6.42 -19.07
N THR A 368 -18.91 -7.21 -20.14
CA THR A 368 -18.06 -8.39 -20.26
C THR A 368 -16.61 -7.93 -20.37
N ILE A 369 -15.82 -8.19 -19.34
CA ILE A 369 -14.37 -8.07 -19.40
C ILE A 369 -13.81 -9.41 -19.88
N GLY A 370 -12.76 -9.36 -20.70
CA GLY A 370 -11.96 -10.57 -20.97
C GLY A 370 -11.45 -11.15 -19.65
N THR A 371 -11.11 -12.44 -19.63
CA THR A 371 -10.43 -13.06 -18.49
C THR A 371 -9.28 -12.15 -18.01
N PHE A 372 -9.08 -12.07 -16.69
CA PHE A 372 -8.20 -11.14 -15.94
C PHE A 372 -6.72 -11.04 -16.41
N ASN A 373 -6.34 -11.67 -17.52
CA ASN A 373 -5.05 -11.59 -18.18
C ASN A 373 -4.87 -10.36 -19.08
N ARG A 374 -5.82 -9.41 -19.16
CA ARG A 374 -5.59 -8.14 -19.88
C ARG A 374 -5.79 -6.95 -18.95
N THR A 375 -4.72 -6.19 -18.76
CA THR A 375 -4.79 -4.89 -18.09
C THR A 375 -5.71 -3.93 -18.83
N PRO A 376 -6.51 -3.11 -18.14
CA PRO A 376 -7.12 -1.94 -18.75
C PRO A 376 -6.03 -1.02 -19.30
N ASN A 377 -6.27 -0.36 -20.44
CA ASN A 377 -5.38 0.69 -20.95
C ASN A 377 -5.21 1.78 -19.89
N ALA A 378 -4.11 1.76 -19.15
CA ALA A 378 -3.71 2.85 -18.28
C ALA A 378 -3.38 4.08 -19.15
N VAL A 379 -3.99 5.22 -18.84
CA VAL A 379 -3.68 6.49 -19.50
C VAL A 379 -2.45 7.08 -18.81
N GLY A 380 -1.28 6.93 -19.44
CA GLY A 380 -0.15 7.84 -19.28
C GLY A 380 0.99 7.37 -18.37
N GLY A 381 2.15 7.11 -18.99
CA GLY A 381 3.46 6.99 -18.34
C GLY A 381 4.17 5.68 -18.66
N SER A 382 4.91 5.62 -19.78
CA SER A 382 5.89 4.55 -20.00
C SER A 382 7.01 4.72 -18.97
N PHE A 383 7.20 3.74 -18.10
CA PHE A 383 8.34 3.72 -17.18
C PHE A 383 9.52 3.04 -17.85
N SER A 384 10.67 3.71 -17.79
CA SER A 384 12.00 3.13 -17.96
C SER A 384 12.78 3.58 -16.72
N GLY A 385 12.96 2.66 -15.77
CA GLY A 385 13.67 2.91 -14.54
C GLY A 385 13.87 1.60 -13.79
N TYR A 386 15.04 1.44 -13.18
CA TYR A 386 15.39 0.21 -12.46
C TYR A 386 14.94 0.35 -11.01
N VAL A 387 14.14 -0.60 -10.52
CA VAL A 387 14.13 -0.96 -9.09
C VAL A 387 15.23 -2.00 -8.92
N GLN A 388 16.40 -1.56 -8.48
CA GLN A 388 17.47 -2.48 -8.13
C GLN A 388 17.11 -3.09 -6.77
N LEU A 389 16.54 -4.30 -6.77
CA LEU A 389 16.48 -5.14 -5.57
C LEU A 389 17.93 -5.48 -5.18
N SER A 390 18.51 -4.66 -4.31
CA SER A 390 19.90 -4.82 -3.91
C SER A 390 20.03 -5.96 -2.90
N LYS A 391 20.17 -7.20 -3.36
CA LYS A 391 20.90 -8.22 -2.59
C LYS A 391 21.83 -9.06 -3.47
N SER A 392 23.13 -8.87 -3.24
CA SER A 392 24.13 -9.92 -3.43
C SER A 392 24.01 -10.95 -2.29
N PRO A 393 24.30 -12.25 -2.52
CA PRO A 393 23.90 -13.35 -1.63
C PRO A 393 24.83 -13.58 -0.41
N PHE A 394 25.52 -12.57 0.09
CA PHE A 394 26.45 -12.73 1.21
C PHE A 394 26.18 -11.71 2.32
N CYS A 395 25.24 -12.04 3.22
CA CYS A 395 25.23 -11.65 4.64
C CYS A 395 23.92 -12.15 5.33
N ILE A 396 23.63 -13.45 5.24
CA ILE A 396 22.49 -14.06 5.95
C ILE A 396 23.06 -15.08 6.92
N LEU A 397 23.52 -14.63 8.10
CA LEU A 397 23.77 -15.52 9.25
C LEU A 397 23.90 -14.77 10.59
N SER A 398 23.95 -13.43 10.62
CA SER A 398 24.05 -12.64 11.87
C SER A 398 22.72 -12.11 12.42
N ASN A 399 21.62 -12.12 11.64
CA ASN A 399 20.41 -11.39 12.02
C ASN A 399 19.46 -12.15 12.96
N PHE A 400 19.46 -13.49 13.00
CA PHE A 400 18.49 -14.24 13.79
C PHE A 400 18.64 -14.07 15.32
N LEU A 401 19.87 -13.89 15.83
CA LEU A 401 20.09 -13.68 17.26
C LEU A 401 19.74 -12.25 17.69
N VAL A 402 19.98 -11.28 16.81
CA VAL A 402 19.72 -9.86 17.07
C VAL A 402 18.23 -9.56 17.00
N THR A 403 17.50 -10.15 16.04
CA THR A 403 16.04 -10.01 15.93
C THR A 403 15.30 -10.59 17.15
N SER A 404 15.73 -11.75 17.67
CA SER A 404 15.12 -12.34 18.86
C SER A 404 15.35 -11.52 20.14
N LEU A 405 16.51 -10.87 20.29
CA LEU A 405 16.80 -10.01 21.43
C LEU A 405 16.04 -8.68 21.36
N LEU A 406 15.86 -8.12 20.16
CA LEU A 406 15.06 -6.92 19.89
C LEU A 406 13.57 -7.13 20.15
N CYS A 407 13.01 -8.28 19.76
CA CYS A 407 11.62 -8.62 20.09
C CYS A 407 11.38 -8.64 21.60
N LEU A 408 12.31 -9.20 22.38
CA LEU A 408 12.17 -9.23 23.84
C LEU A 408 12.26 -7.82 24.44
N LEU A 409 13.16 -6.97 23.93
CA LEU A 409 13.36 -5.63 24.46
C LEU A 409 12.18 -4.69 24.13
N MET A 410 11.65 -4.76 22.91
CA MET A 410 10.51 -3.92 22.48
C MET A 410 9.21 -4.33 23.17
N ILE A 411 8.97 -5.64 23.38
CA ILE A 411 7.82 -6.12 24.15
C ILE A 411 7.92 -5.67 25.62
N LEU A 412 9.10 -5.78 26.24
CA LEU A 412 9.30 -5.36 27.64
C LEU A 412 9.16 -3.84 27.86
N LEU A 413 9.38 -3.02 26.84
CA LEU A 413 9.30 -1.55 26.91
C LEU A 413 7.93 -0.97 26.49
N SER A 414 7.01 -1.81 26.01
CA SER A 414 5.67 -1.41 25.52
C SER A 414 4.57 -1.51 26.59
N HIS A 415 4.89 -1.91 27.82
CA HIS A 415 3.93 -1.96 28.93
C HIS A 415 4.22 -0.84 29.93
N PRO A 416 3.29 0.11 30.15
CA PRO A 416 3.36 0.99 31.31
C PRO A 416 2.97 0.20 32.57
N LEU A 417 3.64 0.50 33.68
CA LEU A 417 3.12 0.20 35.03
C LEU A 417 1.88 1.06 35.33
#